data_AF-A0A420W9Z1-F1
#
_entry.id   AF-A0A420W9Z1-F1
#
_cell.length_a   1.000
_cell.length_b   1.000
_cell.length_c   1.000
_cell.angle_alpha   90.00
_cell.angle_beta   90.00
_cell.angle_gamma   90.00
#
_symmetry.space_group_name_H-M   'P 1'
#
loop_
_entity.id
_entity.type
_entity.pdbx_description
1 polymer ?
#
loop_
_entity_poly.entity_id
_entity_poly.type
_entity_poly.pdbx_seq_one_letter_code
_entity_poly.pdbx_strand_id
1 'polypeptide(L)'
;MSRQFDMQRLYILLEAFDRLGAHIYGDQWTGTEPWATSPEASLALRQERQQAIAEVDTVEAEIEKAQRAFNRAIDNDERTQASATLHKLREHEKALSEKLRSIPDISDTYIRDQATFERRRKAEAILRDGLKQGRIRLQFGPNTIIDWRDWCEAPRSRLYIALSMATVAGRLSSLRRAPVFIDRTEFDAWVREIAPLNPDAPQPTPKELCAAFLRAEIRKPKNGKKSDYWDEARKQIPSLSRNAFDQVWAEIVPASWQKAGRRND
;
A
#
# COMPACT_ATOMS: atom_id res chain seq x y z
N MET A 1 -4.92 -26.66 -26.48
CA MET A 1 -4.39 -25.37 -26.99
C MET A 1 -3.43 -24.80 -25.96
N SER A 2 -2.13 -24.82 -26.23
CA SER A 2 -1.13 -24.20 -25.35
C SER A 2 -1.25 -22.68 -25.46
N ARG A 3 -1.75 -22.01 -24.42
CA ARG A 3 -1.68 -20.54 -24.34
C ARG A 3 -0.23 -20.18 -24.09
N GLN A 4 0.44 -19.67 -25.12
CA GLN A 4 1.80 -19.16 -25.01
C GLN A 4 1.83 -18.05 -23.94
N PHE A 5 2.78 -18.13 -23.01
CA PHE A 5 2.94 -17.14 -21.94
C PHE A 5 3.29 -15.78 -22.57
N ASP A 6 2.38 -14.82 -22.46
CA ASP A 6 2.51 -13.48 -23.03
C ASP A 6 2.44 -12.44 -21.91
N MET A 7 3.61 -11.89 -21.55
CA MET A 7 3.75 -10.82 -20.56
C MET A 7 2.95 -9.57 -20.92
N GLN A 8 2.59 -9.35 -22.19
CA GLN A 8 1.81 -8.18 -22.59
C GLN A 8 0.34 -8.30 -22.18
N ARG A 9 -0.14 -9.51 -21.93
CA ARG A 9 -1.52 -9.81 -21.51
C ARG A 9 -1.69 -9.96 -20.01
N LEU A 10 -0.58 -9.90 -19.28
CA LEU A 10 -0.53 -10.17 -17.86
C LEU A 10 -0.04 -8.94 -17.08
N TYR A 11 -0.67 -8.68 -15.94
CA TYR A 11 -0.07 -7.88 -14.88
C TYR A 11 0.72 -8.82 -13.97
N ILE A 12 1.92 -8.41 -13.57
CA ILE A 12 2.51 -8.97 -12.35
C ILE A 12 1.63 -8.56 -11.16
N LEU A 13 1.55 -9.41 -10.15
CA LEU A 13 0.65 -9.20 -9.01
C LEU A 13 0.85 -7.83 -8.32
N LEU A 14 2.10 -7.36 -8.20
CA LEU A 14 2.39 -6.04 -7.64
C LEU A 14 1.78 -4.91 -8.47
N GLU A 15 1.91 -4.97 -9.80
CA GLU A 15 1.34 -3.96 -10.70
C GLU A 15 -0.19 -3.96 -10.62
N ALA A 16 -0.82 -5.13 -10.59
CA ALA A 16 -2.26 -5.24 -10.39
C ALA A 16 -2.68 -4.65 -9.03
N PHE A 17 -1.94 -4.94 -7.96
CA PHE A 17 -2.22 -4.40 -6.65
C PHE A 17 -2.10 -2.87 -6.59
N ASP A 18 -1.04 -2.30 -7.18
CA ASP A 18 -0.87 -0.86 -7.24
C ASP A 18 -1.96 -0.17 -8.05
N ARG A 19 -2.39 -0.77 -9.16
CA ARG A 19 -3.51 -0.26 -9.96
C ARG A 19 -4.83 -0.28 -9.21
N LEU A 20 -5.10 -1.37 -8.48
CA LEU A 20 -6.28 -1.48 -7.62
C LEU A 20 -6.25 -0.40 -6.53
N GLY A 21 -5.11 -0.23 -5.87
CA GLY A 21 -4.92 0.78 -4.84
C GLY A 21 -5.13 2.20 -5.37
N ALA A 22 -4.50 2.54 -6.50
CA ALA A 22 -4.67 3.82 -7.17
C ALA A 22 -6.12 4.07 -7.62
N HIS A 23 -6.83 3.05 -8.10
CA HIS A 23 -8.25 3.17 -8.46
C HIS A 23 -9.13 3.48 -7.24
N ILE A 24 -8.85 2.85 -6.10
CA ILE A 24 -9.68 2.97 -4.90
C ILE A 24 -9.40 4.28 -4.13
N TYR A 25 -8.13 4.68 -4.05
CA TYR A 25 -7.65 5.75 -3.18
C TYR A 25 -7.18 7.01 -3.93
N GLY A 26 -7.01 6.95 -5.24
CA GLY A 26 -6.52 8.07 -6.04
C GLY A 26 -5.15 8.56 -5.60
N ASP A 27 -5.07 9.85 -5.29
CA ASP A 27 -3.87 10.57 -4.87
C ASP A 27 -3.31 10.13 -3.51
N GLN A 28 -4.14 9.52 -2.66
CA GLN A 28 -3.70 8.95 -1.38
C GLN A 28 -2.91 7.65 -1.56
N TRP A 29 -2.95 7.01 -2.74
CA TRP A 29 -2.12 5.87 -3.05
C TRP A 29 -0.74 6.32 -3.49
N THR A 30 0.26 6.05 -2.65
CA THR A 30 1.63 6.53 -2.87
C THR A 30 2.49 5.54 -3.66
N GLY A 31 2.00 4.30 -3.83
CA GLY A 31 2.76 3.19 -4.36
C GLY A 31 3.68 2.54 -3.32
N THR A 32 3.81 3.07 -2.10
CA THR A 32 4.65 2.46 -1.04
C THR A 32 3.89 1.41 -0.20
N GLU A 33 2.58 1.36 -0.36
CA GLU A 33 1.66 0.48 0.34
C GLU A 33 2.04 -1.02 0.29
N PRO A 34 2.54 -1.60 -0.82
CA PRO A 34 2.94 -3.02 -0.86
C PRO A 34 4.00 -3.40 0.18
N TRP A 35 4.85 -2.43 0.58
CA TRP A 35 5.92 -2.62 1.54
C TRP A 35 5.56 -2.12 2.95
N ALA A 36 4.43 -1.44 3.10
CA ALA A 36 3.99 -0.93 4.40
C ALA A 36 3.77 -2.10 5.37
N THR A 37 4.44 -2.06 6.51
CA THR A 37 4.26 -3.03 7.59
C THR A 37 3.37 -2.40 8.64
N SER A 38 2.64 -3.19 9.41
CA SER A 38 1.91 -2.65 10.56
C SER A 38 2.93 -1.96 11.44
N PRO A 39 2.81 -0.64 11.70
CA PRO A 39 3.26 -0.15 12.98
C PRO A 39 2.55 -1.01 14.04
N GLU A 40 3.21 -1.38 15.12
CA GLU A 40 2.59 -2.14 16.23
C GLU A 40 1.48 -1.33 16.96
N ALA A 41 1.00 -0.25 16.33
CA ALA A 41 0.05 0.74 16.78
C ALA A 41 -1.32 0.12 17.07
N SER A 42 -1.45 -0.50 18.23
CA SER A 42 -2.74 -0.51 18.90
C SER A 42 -3.03 0.91 19.40
N LEU A 43 -4.31 1.29 19.42
CA LEU A 43 -4.80 2.45 20.18
C LEU A 43 -4.30 2.39 21.64
N ALA A 44 -4.09 1.18 22.16
CA ALA A 44 -3.57 0.94 23.50
C ALA A 44 -2.16 1.50 23.71
N LEU A 45 -1.25 1.42 22.72
CA LEU A 45 0.07 2.05 22.84
C LEU A 45 -0.01 3.58 22.96
N ARG A 46 -1.00 4.21 22.28
CA ARG A 46 -1.25 5.65 22.41
C ARG A 46 -1.74 6.01 23.81
N GLN A 47 -2.71 5.25 24.30
CA GLN A 47 -3.25 5.43 25.64
C GLN A 47 -2.20 5.18 26.72
N GLU A 48 -1.39 4.13 26.55
CA GLU A 48 -0.31 3.77 27.48
C GLU A 48 0.76 4.86 27.53
N ARG A 49 1.20 5.38 26.38
CA ARG A 49 2.16 6.50 26.33
C ARG A 49 1.59 7.75 26.98
N GLN A 50 0.33 8.08 26.70
CA GLN A 50 -0.33 9.27 27.25
C GLN A 50 -0.53 9.16 28.77
N GLN A 51 -0.87 7.98 29.28
CA GLN A 51 -0.95 7.70 30.71
C GLN A 51 0.42 7.84 31.37
N ALA A 52 1.47 7.27 30.77
CA ALA A 52 2.84 7.39 31.30
C ALA A 52 3.31 8.85 31.36
N ILE A 53 2.99 9.67 30.35
CA ILE A 53 3.30 11.11 30.36
C ILE A 53 2.58 11.81 31.52
N ALA A 54 1.27 11.59 31.66
CA ALA A 54 0.49 12.21 32.74
C ALA A 54 0.96 11.78 34.15
N GLU A 55 1.40 10.53 34.30
CA GLU A 55 2.00 10.02 35.53
C GLU A 55 3.34 10.70 35.83
N VAL A 56 4.20 10.92 34.82
CA VAL A 56 5.46 11.68 34.97
C VAL A 56 5.16 13.11 35.42
N ASP A 57 4.26 13.82 34.76
CA ASP A 57 3.89 15.20 35.11
C ASP A 57 3.39 15.30 36.57
N THR A 58 2.62 14.30 37.01
CA THR A 58 2.12 14.22 38.39
C THR A 58 3.25 14.02 39.39
N VAL A 59 4.17 13.07 39.11
CA VAL A 59 5.30 12.78 39.98
C VAL A 59 6.27 13.97 40.04
N GLU A 60 6.52 14.66 38.93
CA GLU A 60 7.33 15.88 38.91
C GLU A 60 6.74 16.97 39.83
N ALA A 61 5.42 17.18 39.77
CA ALA A 61 4.72 18.11 40.66
C ALA A 61 4.82 17.69 42.14
N GLU A 62 4.75 16.39 42.44
CA GLU A 62 4.94 15.86 43.79
C GLU A 62 6.38 16.01 44.29
N ILE A 63 7.38 15.81 43.42
CA ILE A 63 8.80 16.05 43.72
C ILE A 63 9.01 17.52 44.07
N GLU A 64 8.46 18.45 43.28
CA GLU A 64 8.56 19.88 43.60
C GLU A 64 7.97 20.20 44.97
N LYS A 65 6.79 19.64 45.28
CA LYS A 65 6.12 19.85 46.57
C LYS A 65 6.95 19.27 47.73
N ALA A 66 7.47 18.06 47.58
CA ALA A 66 8.32 17.41 48.58
C ALA A 66 9.66 18.15 48.76
N GLN A 67 10.21 18.71 47.68
CA GLN A 67 11.43 19.52 47.71
C GLN A 67 11.21 20.83 48.48
N ARG A 68 10.07 21.50 48.27
CA ARG A 68 9.69 22.69 49.04
C ARG A 68 9.49 22.37 50.52
N ALA A 69 8.90 21.21 50.85
CA ALA A 69 8.73 20.77 52.23
C ALA A 69 10.08 20.49 52.91
N PHE A 70 10.98 19.76 52.23
CA PHE A 70 12.34 19.50 52.71
C PHE A 70 13.11 20.79 52.99
N ASN A 71 13.03 21.78 52.10
CA ASN A 71 13.71 23.07 52.25
C ASN A 71 13.14 23.92 53.41
N ARG A 72 11.88 23.70 53.81
CA ARG A 72 11.20 24.44 54.88
C ARG A 72 11.25 23.74 56.24
N ALA A 73 11.62 22.46 56.28
CA ALA A 73 11.68 21.67 57.49
C ALA A 73 12.71 22.25 58.49
N ILE A 74 12.25 22.42 59.72
CA ILE A 74 13.01 23.09 60.79
C ILE A 74 13.68 22.05 61.70
N ASP A 75 13.02 20.91 61.92
CA ASP A 75 13.57 19.80 62.70
C ASP A 75 14.13 18.66 61.83
N ASN A 76 14.86 17.75 62.48
CA ASN A 76 15.59 16.68 61.81
C ASN A 76 14.69 15.51 61.39
N ASP A 77 13.57 15.31 62.07
CA ASP A 77 12.61 14.23 61.78
C ASP A 77 11.79 14.58 60.53
N GLU A 78 11.32 15.82 60.43
CA GLU A 78 10.67 16.40 59.25
C GLU A 78 11.59 16.32 58.02
N ARG A 79 12.88 16.65 58.17
CA ARG A 79 13.87 16.53 57.09
C ARG A 79 14.08 15.10 56.66
N THR A 80 14.19 14.17 57.61
CA THR A 80 14.40 12.75 57.32
C THR A 80 13.19 12.18 56.58
N GLN A 81 11.97 12.52 57.00
CA GLN A 81 10.73 12.09 56.35
C GLN A 81 10.55 12.69 54.95
N ALA A 82 10.85 13.97 54.78
CA ALA A 82 10.80 14.63 53.47
C ALA A 82 11.88 14.08 52.52
N SER A 83 13.07 13.78 53.02
CA SER A 83 14.15 13.14 52.23
C SER A 83 13.77 11.73 51.78
N ALA A 84 13.16 10.92 52.65
CA ALA A 84 12.70 9.58 52.30
C ALA A 84 11.59 9.63 51.23
N THR A 85 10.68 10.60 51.32
CA THR A 85 9.63 10.84 50.33
C THR A 85 10.23 11.25 48.97
N LEU A 86 11.17 12.21 48.96
CA LEU A 86 11.87 12.63 47.75
C LEU A 86 12.60 11.48 47.05
N HIS A 87 13.28 10.63 47.83
CA HIS A 87 13.98 9.49 47.26
C HIS A 87 13.02 8.53 46.55
N LYS A 88 11.89 8.19 47.18
CA LYS A 88 10.87 7.32 46.58
C LYS A 88 10.28 7.93 45.30
N LEU A 89 9.97 9.22 45.31
CA LEU A 89 9.42 9.90 44.14
C LEU A 89 10.41 9.93 42.97
N ARG A 90 11.70 10.16 43.23
CA ARG A 90 12.75 10.12 42.17
C ARG A 90 12.98 8.72 41.61
N GLU A 91 12.89 7.68 42.44
CA GLU A 91 12.93 6.30 41.92
C GLU A 91 11.72 6.00 41.03
N HIS A 92 10.54 6.49 41.42
CA HIS A 92 9.33 6.35 40.62
C HIS A 92 9.42 7.12 39.29
N GLU A 93 9.88 8.38 39.31
CA GLU A 93 10.13 9.19 38.12
C GLU A 93 11.10 8.49 37.14
N LYS A 94 12.18 7.91 37.68
CA LYS A 94 13.15 7.14 36.89
C LYS A 94 12.51 5.91 36.24
N ALA A 95 11.72 5.15 37.00
CA ALA A 95 11.01 3.97 36.48
C ALA A 95 9.99 4.34 35.39
N LEU A 96 9.25 5.44 35.58
CA LEU A 96 8.32 5.98 34.58
C LEU A 96 9.05 6.46 33.33
N SER A 97 10.19 7.14 33.49
CA SER A 97 11.03 7.58 32.36
C SER A 97 11.57 6.40 31.55
N GLU A 98 11.99 5.32 32.22
CA GLU A 98 12.43 4.08 31.57
C GLU A 98 11.27 3.40 30.81
N LYS A 99 10.09 3.34 31.42
CA LYS A 99 8.85 2.85 30.78
C LYS A 99 8.51 3.69 29.54
N LEU A 100 8.55 5.02 29.63
CA LEU A 100 8.22 5.94 28.53
C LEU A 100 9.21 5.81 27.35
N ARG A 101 10.49 5.57 27.64
CA ARG A 101 11.51 5.26 26.61
C ARG A 101 11.30 3.91 25.93
N SER A 102 10.71 2.93 26.63
CA SER A 102 10.41 1.62 26.06
C SER A 102 9.21 1.63 25.11
N ILE A 103 8.32 2.61 25.24
CA ILE A 103 7.16 2.80 24.36
C ILE A 103 7.61 3.59 23.11
N PRO A 104 7.31 3.12 21.88
CA PRO A 104 7.64 3.85 20.65
C PRO A 104 7.01 5.25 20.61
N ASP A 105 7.71 6.21 20.01
CA ASP A 105 7.20 7.56 19.84
C ASP A 105 6.21 7.66 18.67
N ILE A 106 5.01 8.17 18.95
CA ILE A 106 3.91 8.28 17.97
C ILE A 106 4.06 9.62 17.24
N SER A 107 4.99 9.65 16.30
CA SER A 107 5.23 10.80 15.42
C SER A 107 4.29 10.84 14.21
N ASP A 108 4.27 11.95 13.46
CA ASP A 108 3.52 12.04 12.19
C ASP A 108 3.95 10.99 11.16
N THR A 109 5.22 10.60 11.17
CA THR A 109 5.76 9.49 10.37
C THR A 109 5.07 8.19 10.73
N TYR A 110 4.92 7.92 12.03
CA TYR A 110 4.24 6.72 12.54
C TYR A 110 2.75 6.68 12.13
N ILE A 111 2.06 7.83 12.18
CA ILE A 111 0.67 7.96 11.73
C ILE A 111 0.56 7.70 10.22
N ARG A 112 1.48 8.25 9.43
CA ARG A 112 1.53 8.05 7.97
C ARG A 112 1.75 6.59 7.62
N ASP A 113 2.66 5.91 8.31
CA ASP A 113 2.93 4.49 8.13
C ASP A 113 1.70 3.64 8.48
N GLN A 114 0.98 3.99 9.55
CA GLN A 114 -0.29 3.34 9.91
C GLN A 114 -1.34 3.49 8.81
N ALA A 115 -1.57 4.72 8.34
CA ALA A 115 -2.54 4.97 7.27
C ALA A 115 -2.17 4.23 5.98
N THR A 116 -0.88 4.17 5.66
CA THR A 116 -0.35 3.44 4.50
C THR A 116 -0.57 1.92 4.66
N PHE A 117 -0.34 1.39 5.86
CA PHE A 117 -0.62 0.00 6.17
C PHE A 117 -2.12 -0.35 6.12
N GLU A 118 -3.00 0.54 6.58
CA GLU A 118 -4.45 0.36 6.50
C GLU A 118 -4.94 0.35 5.06
N ARG A 119 -4.44 1.27 4.21
CA ARG A 119 -4.72 1.27 2.77
C ARG A 119 -4.29 -0.04 2.12
N ARG A 120 -3.08 -0.51 2.42
CA ARG A 120 -2.56 -1.81 1.98
C ARG A 120 -3.51 -2.94 2.38
N ARG A 121 -3.87 -3.05 3.67
CA ARG A 121 -4.74 -4.13 4.18
C ARG A 121 -6.08 -4.16 3.48
N LYS A 122 -6.69 -2.99 3.26
CA LYS A 122 -8.00 -2.90 2.62
C LYS A 122 -7.94 -3.23 1.14
N ALA A 123 -6.92 -2.74 0.41
CA ALA A 123 -6.70 -3.13 -0.99
C ALA A 123 -6.44 -4.64 -1.11
N GLU A 124 -5.68 -5.22 -0.17
CA GLU A 124 -5.40 -6.67 -0.14
C GLU A 124 -6.67 -7.48 0.14
N ALA A 125 -7.53 -7.02 1.05
CA ALA A 125 -8.81 -7.65 1.31
C ALA A 125 -9.70 -7.66 0.06
N ILE A 126 -9.82 -6.52 -0.63
CA ILE A 126 -10.62 -6.40 -1.87
C ILE A 126 -10.07 -7.33 -2.96
N LEU A 127 -8.75 -7.38 -3.14
CA LEU A 127 -8.11 -8.30 -4.09
C LEU A 127 -8.44 -9.76 -3.77
N ARG A 128 -8.30 -10.16 -2.49
CA ARG A 128 -8.59 -11.52 -2.04
C ARG A 128 -10.07 -11.88 -2.18
N ASP A 129 -10.97 -10.93 -1.98
CA ASP A 129 -12.41 -11.12 -2.21
C ASP A 129 -12.73 -11.33 -3.69
N GLY A 130 -12.11 -10.54 -4.59
CA GLY A 130 -12.20 -10.74 -6.03
C GLY A 130 -11.76 -12.14 -6.46
N LEU A 131 -10.66 -12.64 -5.89
CA LEU A 131 -10.15 -13.99 -6.12
C LEU A 131 -11.10 -15.07 -5.57
N LYS A 132 -11.64 -14.88 -4.37
CA LYS A 132 -12.58 -15.81 -3.72
C LYS A 132 -13.90 -15.95 -4.49
N GLN A 133 -14.34 -14.85 -5.09
CA GLN A 133 -15.54 -14.80 -5.93
C GLN A 133 -15.27 -15.27 -7.37
N GLY A 134 -14.02 -15.53 -7.75
CA GLY A 134 -13.64 -15.93 -9.11
C GLY A 134 -13.82 -14.81 -10.14
N ARG A 135 -13.86 -13.54 -9.71
CA ARG A 135 -13.93 -12.37 -10.60
C ARG A 135 -12.61 -12.11 -11.33
N ILE A 136 -11.53 -12.49 -10.68
CA ILE A 136 -10.17 -12.49 -11.19
C ILE A 136 -9.50 -13.82 -10.85
N ARG A 137 -8.49 -14.22 -11.62
CA ARG A 137 -7.74 -15.46 -11.41
C ARG A 137 -6.23 -15.18 -11.33
N LEU A 138 -5.56 -15.93 -10.47
CA LEU A 138 -4.10 -15.90 -10.38
C LEU A 138 -3.50 -16.98 -11.28
N GLN A 139 -2.51 -16.60 -12.06
CA GLN A 139 -1.64 -17.50 -12.79
C GLN A 139 -0.31 -17.63 -12.03
N PHE A 140 0.02 -18.86 -11.64
CA PHE A 140 1.24 -19.27 -10.97
C PHE A 140 2.27 -19.77 -11.99
N GLY A 141 3.39 -19.05 -12.10
CA GLY A 141 4.40 -19.34 -13.11
C GLY A 141 3.82 -19.26 -14.53
N PRO A 142 4.35 -20.03 -15.48
CA PRO A 142 3.98 -19.88 -16.88
C PRO A 142 2.62 -20.50 -17.24
N ASN A 143 2.18 -21.57 -16.55
CA ASN A 143 1.12 -22.43 -17.08
C ASN A 143 0.04 -22.85 -16.08
N THR A 144 0.12 -22.46 -14.80
CA THR A 144 -0.79 -22.96 -13.76
C THR A 144 -1.76 -21.87 -13.35
N ILE A 145 -3.07 -22.12 -13.43
CA ILE A 145 -4.07 -21.24 -12.82
C ILE A 145 -4.29 -21.75 -11.39
N ILE A 146 -4.24 -20.83 -10.42
CA ILE A 146 -4.54 -21.15 -9.02
C ILE A 146 -6.05 -21.16 -8.85
N ASP A 147 -6.61 -22.28 -8.38
CA ASP A 147 -7.92 -22.25 -7.72
C ASP A 147 -7.73 -21.62 -6.33
N TRP A 148 -8.29 -20.43 -6.15
CA TRP A 148 -8.10 -19.67 -4.92
C TRP A 148 -8.69 -20.36 -3.69
N ARG A 149 -9.80 -21.10 -3.84
CA ARG A 149 -10.46 -21.76 -2.70
C ARG A 149 -9.57 -22.86 -2.14
N ASP A 150 -9.13 -23.77 -3.01
CA ASP A 150 -8.24 -24.87 -2.63
C ASP A 150 -6.89 -24.36 -2.10
N TRP A 151 -6.42 -23.24 -2.65
CA TRP A 151 -5.15 -22.67 -2.29
C TRP A 151 -5.16 -21.93 -0.95
N CYS A 152 -6.23 -21.18 -0.64
CA CYS A 152 -6.33 -20.40 0.59
C CYS A 152 -6.43 -21.27 1.85
N GLU A 153 -6.95 -22.49 1.72
CA GLU A 153 -7.06 -23.49 2.78
C GLU A 153 -5.80 -24.36 2.91
N ALA A 154 -4.89 -24.32 1.93
CA ALA A 154 -3.72 -25.18 1.92
C ALA A 154 -2.64 -24.69 2.91
N PRO A 155 -2.15 -25.57 3.81
CA PRO A 155 -1.07 -25.21 4.72
C PRO A 155 0.18 -24.77 3.95
N ARG A 156 0.82 -23.70 4.42
CA ARG A 156 2.07 -23.12 3.84
C ARG A 156 1.92 -22.46 2.47
N SER A 157 0.71 -22.38 1.93
CA SER A 157 0.41 -21.48 0.81
C SER A 157 0.43 -20.03 1.28
N ARG A 158 1.19 -19.16 0.59
CA ARG A 158 1.32 -17.73 0.92
C ARG A 158 1.44 -16.89 -0.34
N LEU A 159 0.84 -15.71 -0.33
CA LEU A 159 0.86 -14.76 -1.43
C LEU A 159 1.66 -13.55 -0.97
N TYR A 160 2.75 -13.26 -1.67
CA TYR A 160 3.66 -12.17 -1.39
C TYR A 160 3.47 -11.10 -2.47
N ILE A 161 2.55 -10.16 -2.22
CA ILE A 161 2.18 -9.10 -3.17
C ILE A 161 3.39 -8.26 -3.57
N ALA A 162 4.15 -7.76 -2.59
CA ALA A 162 5.35 -6.94 -2.81
C ALA A 162 6.42 -7.62 -3.69
N LEU A 163 6.46 -8.95 -3.69
CA LEU A 163 7.41 -9.74 -4.48
C LEU A 163 6.79 -10.31 -5.76
N SER A 164 5.50 -10.08 -5.99
CA SER A 164 4.72 -10.75 -7.04
C SER A 164 4.88 -12.28 -7.05
N MET A 165 4.91 -12.91 -5.88
CA MET A 165 5.20 -14.35 -5.75
C MET A 165 4.17 -15.07 -4.90
N ALA A 166 4.01 -16.37 -5.15
CA ALA A 166 3.30 -17.26 -4.24
C ALA A 166 4.19 -18.42 -3.82
N THR A 167 3.94 -18.95 -2.61
CA THR A 167 4.32 -20.31 -2.23
C THR A 167 3.11 -21.22 -2.34
N VAL A 168 3.30 -22.43 -2.84
CA VAL A 168 2.25 -23.44 -3.00
C VAL A 168 2.66 -24.69 -2.26
N ALA A 169 1.70 -25.30 -1.55
CA ALA A 169 1.91 -26.56 -0.86
C ALA A 169 2.32 -27.68 -1.83
N GLY A 170 3.33 -28.46 -1.42
CA GLY A 170 3.44 -29.90 -1.61
C GLY A 170 2.66 -30.53 -2.77
N ARG A 171 1.41 -30.78 -2.39
CA ARG A 171 0.37 -31.55 -3.06
C ARG A 171 -0.28 -30.84 -4.25
N LEU A 172 -0.21 -29.51 -4.30
CA LEU A 172 -0.90 -28.68 -5.30
C LEU A 172 0.01 -28.34 -6.50
N SER A 173 1.33 -28.31 -6.30
CA SER A 173 2.30 -28.08 -7.38
C SER A 173 3.68 -28.60 -7.01
N SER A 174 4.39 -29.16 -7.99
CA SER A 174 5.82 -29.48 -7.86
C SER A 174 6.68 -28.22 -7.72
N LEU A 175 6.24 -27.10 -8.32
CA LEU A 175 6.82 -25.78 -8.15
C LEU A 175 6.37 -25.18 -6.81
N ARG A 176 7.28 -25.13 -5.84
CA ARG A 176 7.01 -24.61 -4.49
C ARG A 176 6.85 -23.09 -4.43
N ARG A 177 7.49 -22.38 -5.35
CA ARG A 177 7.52 -20.92 -5.44
C ARG A 177 7.53 -20.52 -6.91
N ALA A 178 6.72 -19.55 -7.29
CA ALA A 178 6.73 -18.98 -8.63
C ALA A 178 6.19 -17.54 -8.61
N PRO A 179 6.53 -16.73 -9.62
CA PRO A 179 5.87 -15.46 -9.84
C PRO A 179 4.38 -15.65 -10.10
N VAL A 180 3.60 -14.63 -9.77
CA VAL A 180 2.15 -14.62 -9.89
C VAL A 180 1.71 -13.50 -10.81
N PHE A 181 0.78 -13.83 -11.69
CA PHE A 181 0.24 -12.94 -12.70
C PHE A 181 -1.27 -12.92 -12.67
N ILE A 182 -1.86 -11.84 -13.21
CA ILE A 182 -3.30 -11.67 -13.41
C ILE A 182 -3.53 -11.24 -14.85
N ASP A 183 -4.56 -11.78 -15.51
CA ASP A 183 -4.94 -11.32 -16.84
C ASP A 183 -5.37 -9.84 -16.81
N ARG A 184 -4.79 -9.02 -17.68
CA ARG A 184 -5.04 -7.58 -17.70
C ARG A 184 -6.50 -7.24 -17.99
N THR A 185 -7.11 -7.96 -18.94
CA THR A 185 -8.46 -7.67 -19.41
C THR A 185 -9.47 -8.02 -18.33
N GLU A 186 -9.32 -9.19 -17.71
CA GLU A 186 -10.16 -9.65 -16.60
C GLU A 186 -10.02 -8.71 -15.40
N PHE A 187 -8.79 -8.33 -15.06
CA PHE A 187 -8.51 -7.40 -13.97
C PHE A 187 -9.10 -6.00 -14.22
N ASP A 188 -8.82 -5.38 -15.37
CA ASP A 188 -9.27 -4.02 -15.67
C ASP A 188 -10.80 -3.94 -15.77
N ALA A 189 -11.47 -5.00 -16.25
CA ALA A 189 -12.92 -5.09 -16.24
C ALA A 189 -13.48 -5.15 -14.81
N TRP A 190 -12.91 -6.02 -13.97
CA TRP A 190 -13.33 -6.16 -12.57
C TRP A 190 -13.09 -4.89 -11.74
N VAL A 191 -11.93 -4.24 -11.89
CA VAL A 191 -11.60 -3.01 -11.14
C VAL A 191 -12.61 -1.89 -11.40
N ARG A 192 -13.11 -1.77 -12.64
CA ARG A 192 -14.13 -0.76 -12.99
C ARG A 192 -15.45 -0.96 -12.27
N GLU A 193 -15.76 -2.16 -11.79
CA GLU A 193 -16.96 -2.44 -11.00
C GLU A 193 -16.82 -1.98 -9.54
N ILE A 194 -15.59 -1.73 -9.08
CA ILE A 194 -15.31 -1.32 -7.70
C ILE A 194 -15.49 0.19 -7.58
N ALA A 195 -16.41 0.61 -6.70
CA ALA A 195 -16.57 2.02 -6.39
C ALA A 195 -15.30 2.57 -5.71
N PRO A 196 -14.76 3.73 -6.16
CA PRO A 196 -13.70 4.42 -5.44
C PRO A 196 -14.15 4.74 -4.01
N LEU A 197 -13.25 4.54 -3.04
CA LEU A 197 -13.55 4.86 -1.63
C LEU A 197 -13.49 6.37 -1.37
N ASN A 198 -12.75 7.09 -2.19
CA ASN A 198 -12.78 8.54 -2.23
C ASN A 198 -13.52 8.98 -3.50
N PRO A 199 -14.82 9.28 -3.44
CA PRO A 199 -15.60 9.68 -4.63
C PRO A 199 -15.15 11.03 -5.21
N ASP A 200 -14.41 11.83 -4.43
CA ASP A 200 -13.79 13.10 -4.86
C ASP A 200 -12.37 12.92 -5.39
N ALA A 201 -11.81 11.69 -5.37
CA ALA A 201 -10.56 11.42 -6.05
C ALA A 201 -10.78 11.67 -7.55
N PRO A 202 -9.94 12.50 -8.21
CA PRO A 202 -10.07 12.72 -9.63
C PRO A 202 -9.96 11.37 -10.34
N GLN A 203 -11.06 10.88 -10.91
CA GLN A 203 -11.01 9.74 -11.80
C GLN A 203 -10.05 10.10 -12.93
N PRO A 204 -9.08 9.22 -13.26
CA PRO A 204 -8.15 9.50 -14.33
C PRO A 204 -8.95 9.77 -15.59
N THR A 205 -8.77 10.98 -16.11
CA THR A 205 -9.50 11.45 -17.29
C THR A 205 -9.21 10.49 -18.45
N PRO A 206 -10.11 10.38 -19.44
CA PRO A 206 -9.84 9.59 -20.65
C PRO A 206 -8.50 9.95 -21.32
N LYS A 207 -8.08 11.22 -21.16
CA LYS A 207 -6.78 11.73 -21.61
C LYS A 207 -5.60 11.10 -20.84
N GLU A 208 -5.67 11.02 -19.52
CA GLU A 208 -4.63 10.40 -18.67
C GLU A 208 -4.54 8.89 -18.90
N LEU A 209 -5.67 8.21 -19.06
CA LEU A 209 -5.71 6.80 -19.43
C LEU A 209 -5.07 6.57 -20.80
N CYS A 210 -5.35 7.44 -21.77
CA CYS A 210 -4.74 7.38 -23.09
C CYS A 210 -3.22 7.63 -23.04
N ALA A 211 -2.78 8.56 -22.18
CA ALA A 211 -1.36 8.84 -21.95
C ALA A 211 -0.64 7.62 -21.37
N ALA A 212 -1.24 6.95 -20.39
CA ALA A 212 -0.70 5.73 -19.81
C ALA A 212 -0.61 4.60 -20.85
N PHE A 213 -1.65 4.42 -21.67
CA PHE A 213 -1.67 3.46 -22.77
C PHE A 213 -0.54 3.72 -23.78
N LEU A 214 -0.42 4.95 -24.28
CA LEU A 214 0.60 5.30 -25.28
C LEU A 214 2.02 5.19 -24.72
N ARG A 215 2.27 5.55 -23.46
CA ARG A 215 3.59 5.35 -22.81
C ARG A 215 3.98 3.87 -22.75
N ALA A 216 3.03 2.98 -22.51
CA ALA A 216 3.28 1.54 -22.52
C ALA A 216 3.59 1.03 -23.94
N GLU A 217 2.90 1.55 -24.95
CA GLU A 217 3.11 1.16 -26.34
C GLU A 217 4.41 1.70 -26.96
N ILE A 218 4.85 2.92 -26.59
CA ILE A 218 6.11 3.51 -27.08
C ILE A 218 7.34 2.70 -26.64
N ARG A 219 7.25 1.96 -25.52
CA ARG A 219 8.32 1.07 -25.06
C ARG A 219 8.51 -0.16 -25.96
N LYS A 220 7.54 -0.45 -26.83
CA LYS A 220 7.59 -1.54 -27.82
C LYS A 220 8.05 -1.00 -29.18
N PRO A 221 8.61 -1.84 -30.07
CA PRO A 221 8.85 -1.44 -31.45
C PRO A 221 7.53 -1.04 -32.13
N LYS A 222 7.59 -0.02 -32.98
CA LYS A 222 6.41 0.52 -33.68
C LYS A 222 5.71 -0.60 -34.45
N ASN A 223 4.44 -0.85 -34.10
CA ASN A 223 3.66 -1.93 -34.68
C ASN A 223 2.30 -1.41 -35.17
N GLY A 224 2.34 -0.54 -36.18
CA GLY A 224 1.14 -0.01 -36.82
C GLY A 224 1.20 1.48 -37.15
N LYS A 225 0.11 1.95 -37.74
CA LYS A 225 -0.16 3.36 -38.02
C LYS A 225 -0.94 3.98 -36.86
N LYS A 226 -0.98 5.31 -36.79
CA LYS A 226 -1.73 6.06 -35.76
C LYS A 226 -3.19 5.63 -35.62
N SER A 227 -3.83 5.22 -36.73
CA SER A 227 -5.19 4.66 -36.74
C SER A 227 -5.33 3.42 -35.85
N ASP A 228 -4.33 2.54 -35.90
CA ASP A 228 -4.39 1.22 -35.26
C ASP A 228 -4.28 1.38 -33.73
N TYR A 229 -3.43 2.31 -33.29
CA TYR A 229 -3.32 2.70 -31.88
C TYR A 229 -4.58 3.40 -31.37
N TRP A 230 -5.27 4.17 -32.21
CA TRP A 230 -6.55 4.77 -31.86
C TRP A 230 -7.63 3.71 -31.66
N ASP A 231 -7.75 2.76 -32.58
CA ASP A 231 -8.78 1.72 -32.50
C ASP A 231 -8.57 0.86 -31.25
N GLU A 232 -7.32 0.56 -30.91
CA GLU A 232 -6.99 -0.19 -29.70
C GLU A 232 -7.21 0.63 -28.42
N ALA A 233 -6.82 1.89 -28.40
CA ALA A 233 -7.10 2.80 -27.28
C ALA A 233 -8.61 2.96 -27.03
N ARG A 234 -9.42 3.02 -28.09
CA ARG A 234 -10.88 3.17 -28.00
C ARG A 234 -11.57 1.90 -27.48
N LYS A 235 -11.05 0.71 -27.80
CA LYS A 235 -11.55 -0.54 -27.20
C LYS A 235 -11.32 -0.57 -25.70
N GLN A 236 -10.17 -0.08 -25.24
CA GLN A 236 -9.82 -0.07 -23.81
C GLN A 236 -10.46 1.10 -23.07
N ILE A 237 -10.67 2.24 -23.73
CA ILE A 237 -11.19 3.50 -23.17
C ILE A 237 -12.39 3.98 -24.01
N PRO A 238 -13.61 3.46 -23.76
CA PRO A 238 -14.78 3.75 -24.60
C PRO A 238 -15.17 5.23 -24.67
N SER A 239 -14.86 6.01 -23.63
CA SER A 239 -15.13 7.45 -23.52
C SER A 239 -14.06 8.35 -24.16
N LEU A 240 -13.01 7.76 -24.77
CA LEU A 240 -11.93 8.52 -25.38
C LEU A 240 -12.42 9.25 -26.64
N SER A 241 -12.27 10.57 -26.68
CA SER A 241 -12.56 11.36 -27.88
C SER A 241 -11.36 11.40 -28.83
N ARG A 242 -11.63 11.56 -30.12
CA ARG A 242 -10.58 11.62 -31.15
C ARG A 242 -9.61 12.78 -30.92
N ASN A 243 -10.14 13.93 -30.53
CA ASN A 243 -9.34 15.13 -30.21
C ASN A 243 -8.44 14.91 -29.00
N ALA A 244 -8.94 14.25 -27.95
CA ALA A 244 -8.13 13.94 -26.78
C ALA A 244 -6.98 12.98 -27.13
N PHE A 245 -7.25 11.95 -27.94
CA PHE A 245 -6.20 11.06 -28.44
C PHE A 245 -5.17 11.80 -29.29
N ASP A 246 -5.61 12.66 -30.22
CA ASP A 246 -4.70 13.39 -31.09
C ASP A 246 -3.79 14.35 -30.32
N GLN A 247 -4.29 14.98 -29.26
CA GLN A 247 -3.48 15.80 -28.34
C GLN A 247 -2.42 14.96 -27.62
N VAL A 248 -2.82 13.85 -26.98
CA VAL A 248 -1.89 12.99 -26.24
C VAL A 248 -0.85 12.36 -27.17
N TRP A 249 -1.27 11.99 -28.39
CA TRP A 249 -0.37 11.48 -29.41
C TRP A 249 0.71 12.50 -29.76
N ALA A 250 0.34 13.76 -29.97
CA ALA A 250 1.30 14.83 -30.27
C ALA A 250 2.26 15.11 -29.11
N GLU A 251 1.77 14.99 -27.87
CA GLU A 251 2.52 15.30 -26.64
C GLU A 251 3.51 14.21 -26.23
N ILE A 252 3.14 12.93 -26.35
CA ILE A 252 3.87 11.82 -25.72
C ILE A 252 4.61 10.93 -26.74
N VAL A 253 4.09 10.78 -27.95
CA VAL A 253 4.65 9.84 -28.94
C VAL A 253 5.90 10.46 -29.58
N PRO A 254 7.03 9.73 -29.71
CA PRO A 254 8.24 10.25 -30.32
C PRO A 254 8.03 10.80 -31.74
N ALA A 255 8.75 11.86 -32.11
CA ALA A 255 8.64 12.50 -33.43
C ALA A 255 8.86 11.53 -34.61
N SER A 256 9.66 10.47 -34.42
CA SER A 256 9.87 9.41 -35.41
C SER A 256 8.60 8.61 -35.73
N TRP A 257 7.66 8.52 -34.79
CA TRP A 257 6.38 7.83 -34.97
C TRP A 257 5.28 8.75 -35.50
N GLN A 258 5.41 10.06 -35.28
CA GLN A 258 4.47 11.09 -35.75
C GLN A 258 4.61 11.37 -37.25
N LYS A 259 5.79 11.16 -37.84
CA LYS A 259 6.00 11.33 -39.28
C LYS A 259 5.14 10.32 -40.06
N ALA A 260 4.33 10.82 -40.99
CA ALA A 260 3.69 9.99 -41.99
C ALA A 260 4.78 9.25 -42.78
N GLY A 261 4.66 7.94 -42.92
CA GLY A 261 5.58 7.16 -43.74
C GLY A 261 5.65 7.76 -45.15
N ARG A 262 6.86 7.81 -45.72
CA ARG A 262 7.07 8.22 -47.12
C ARG A 262 6.11 7.42 -48.01
N ARG A 263 5.30 8.09 -48.82
CA ARG A 263 4.60 7.44 -49.93
C ARG A 263 5.70 6.83 -50.80
N ASN A 264 5.78 5.50 -50.82
CA ASN A 264 6.45 4.83 -51.92
C ASN A 264 5.43 4.84 -53.05
N ASP A 265 5.57 5.82 -53.93
CA ASP A 265 5.12 5.70 -55.32
C ASP A 265 6.20 4.93 -56.10
#